data_AF-A0A969LKR7-F1
#
_entry.id   AF-A0A969LKR7-F1
#
_cell.length_a   1.000
_cell.length_b   1.000
_cell.length_c   1.000
_cell.angle_alpha   90.00
_cell.angle_beta   90.00
_cell.angle_gamma   90.00
#
_symmetry.space_group_name_H-M   'P 1'
#
loop_
_entity.id
_entity.type
_entity.pdbx_description
1 polymer ?
#
loop_
_entity_poly.entity_id
_entity_poly.type
_entity_poly.pdbx_seq_one_letter_code
_entity_poly.pdbx_strand_id
1 'polypeptide(L)'
;MGNPSYYNTGEIVFPPLPGAEQEAKAIADLMHTNAITGKEATAGKIIAASMQADFLYFATHGFFDFEKLLKGSFLAFTPDGSIPNGFWTADSIQRVKLKAGLAVLSACQTGVGKIYEGGFIGIGRSFYIAGVDNTVISLCR
;
A
#
# COMPACT_ATOMS: atom_id res chain seq x y z
N MET A 1 -8.60 1.69 1.19
CA MET A 1 -8.40 2.65 0.08
C MET A 1 -8.33 1.91 -1.25
N GLY A 2 -8.65 2.58 -2.36
CA GLY A 2 -8.67 1.96 -3.69
C GLY A 2 -8.36 2.94 -4.83
N ASN A 3 -7.66 2.47 -5.88
CA ASN A 3 -7.50 3.19 -7.14
C ASN A 3 -6.98 4.65 -7.00
N PRO A 4 -5.77 4.88 -6.47
CA PRO A 4 -5.23 6.22 -6.35
C PRO A 4 -4.99 6.86 -7.72
N SER A 5 -5.08 8.18 -7.77
CA SER A 5 -4.90 8.95 -9.00
C SER A 5 -3.41 9.20 -9.25
N TYR A 6 -2.81 8.37 -10.09
CA TYR A 6 -1.43 8.56 -10.57
C TYR A 6 -1.35 8.94 -12.06
N TYR A 7 -2.50 9.19 -12.69
CA TYR A 7 -2.57 9.65 -14.07
C TYR A 7 -2.05 11.08 -14.07
N ASN A 8 -0.92 11.33 -14.75
CA ASN A 8 -0.42 12.67 -15.14
C ASN A 8 0.75 13.29 -14.33
N THR A 9 1.73 12.51 -13.84
CA THR A 9 2.96 13.04 -13.21
C THR A 9 4.23 12.94 -14.07
N GLY A 10 4.12 12.77 -15.39
CA GLY A 10 5.22 12.97 -16.34
C GLY A 10 6.28 11.84 -16.47
N GLU A 11 6.69 11.19 -15.37
CA GLU A 11 7.77 10.19 -15.39
C GLU A 11 7.28 8.73 -15.26
N ILE A 12 6.18 8.48 -14.54
CA ILE A 12 5.59 7.15 -14.35
C ILE A 12 4.07 7.30 -14.44
N VAL A 13 3.44 6.52 -15.34
CA VAL A 13 1.99 6.49 -15.51
C VAL A 13 1.48 5.13 -15.08
N PHE A 14 0.74 5.09 -13.97
CA PHE A 14 -0.01 3.89 -13.61
C PHE A 14 -1.41 3.94 -14.24
N PRO A 15 -1.86 2.85 -14.90
CA PRO A 15 -3.20 2.79 -15.47
C PRO A 15 -4.27 2.74 -14.37
N PRO A 16 -5.50 3.20 -14.66
CA PRO A 16 -6.57 3.18 -13.68
C PRO A 16 -7.00 1.78 -13.32
N LEU A 17 -7.32 1.59 -12.03
CA LEU A 17 -7.80 0.35 -11.46
C LEU A 17 -9.26 0.53 -10.98
N PRO A 18 -10.25 0.70 -11.89
CA PRO A 18 -11.64 0.89 -11.50
C PRO A 18 -12.18 -0.28 -10.67
N GLY A 19 -11.68 -1.50 -10.89
CA GLY A 19 -11.98 -2.66 -10.03
C GLY A 19 -11.49 -2.49 -8.59
N ALA A 20 -10.29 -1.94 -8.38
CA ALA A 20 -9.77 -1.63 -7.05
C ALA A 20 -10.59 -0.55 -6.34
N GLU A 21 -11.16 0.39 -7.10
CA GLU A 21 -12.08 1.39 -6.55
C GLU A 21 -13.39 0.75 -6.08
N GLN A 22 -13.98 -0.11 -6.90
CA GLN A 22 -15.20 -0.84 -6.57
C GLN A 22 -15.00 -1.75 -5.36
N GLU A 23 -13.90 -2.48 -5.34
CA GLU A 23 -13.51 -3.34 -4.22
C GLU A 23 -13.35 -2.55 -2.92
N ALA A 24 -12.61 -1.44 -2.95
CA ALA A 24 -12.43 -0.60 -1.78
C ALA A 24 -13.74 0.00 -1.26
N LYS A 25 -14.67 0.37 -2.15
CA LYS A 25 -16.01 0.84 -1.78
C LYS A 25 -16.83 -0.27 -1.12
N ALA A 26 -16.86 -1.46 -1.72
CA ALA A 26 -17.59 -2.60 -1.16
C ALA A 26 -17.08 -3.01 0.23
N ILE A 27 -15.76 -3.01 0.46
CA ILE A 27 -15.17 -3.26 1.78
C ILE A 27 -15.52 -2.12 2.76
N ALA A 28 -15.47 -0.87 2.31
CA ALA A 28 -15.81 0.26 3.18
C ALA A 28 -17.28 0.21 3.65
N ASP A 29 -18.20 -0.16 2.75
CA ASP A 29 -19.62 -0.35 3.07
C ASP A 29 -19.81 -1.47 4.11
N LEU A 30 -19.12 -2.61 3.94
CA LEU A 30 -19.15 -3.73 4.88
C LEU A 30 -18.59 -3.35 6.27
N MET A 31 -17.58 -2.49 6.29
CA MET A 31 -16.91 -2.02 7.51
C MET A 31 -17.54 -0.74 8.08
N HIS A 32 -18.67 -0.28 7.52
CA HIS A 32 -19.37 0.95 7.90
C HIS A 32 -18.45 2.19 7.97
N THR A 33 -17.59 2.34 6.97
CA THR A 33 -16.63 3.44 6.86
C THR A 33 -16.62 4.02 5.45
N ASN A 34 -15.80 5.05 5.21
CA ASN A 34 -15.67 5.68 3.91
C ASN A 34 -14.41 5.19 3.19
N ALA A 35 -14.57 4.77 1.94
CA ALA A 35 -13.43 4.45 1.09
C ALA A 35 -12.68 5.73 0.70
N ILE A 36 -11.35 5.71 0.85
CA ILE A 36 -10.47 6.74 0.30
C ILE A 36 -10.01 6.30 -1.09
N THR A 37 -10.33 7.06 -2.13
CA THR A 37 -10.07 6.67 -3.54
C THR A 37 -9.62 7.84 -4.41
N GLY A 38 -9.10 7.54 -5.60
CA GLY A 38 -8.77 8.55 -6.62
C GLY A 38 -7.84 9.65 -6.10
N LYS A 39 -8.18 10.91 -6.37
CA LYS A 39 -7.39 12.08 -5.93
C LYS A 39 -7.31 12.23 -4.41
N GLU A 40 -8.28 11.68 -3.68
CA GLU A 40 -8.31 11.74 -2.22
C GLU A 40 -7.39 10.70 -1.57
N ALA A 41 -6.97 9.66 -2.29
CA ALA A 41 -6.05 8.62 -1.80
C ALA A 41 -4.60 9.12 -1.80
N THR A 42 -4.35 10.27 -1.19
CA THR A 42 -3.03 10.87 -1.11
C THR A 42 -2.14 10.16 -0.12
N ALA A 43 -0.83 10.15 -0.38
CA ALA A 43 0.12 9.48 0.49
C ALA A 43 0.04 9.96 1.94
N GLY A 44 -0.01 11.28 2.17
CA GLY A 44 -0.05 11.83 3.53
C GLY A 44 -1.32 11.44 4.27
N LYS A 45 -2.47 11.54 3.60
CA LYS A 45 -3.77 11.18 4.17
C LYS A 45 -3.85 9.69 4.51
N ILE A 46 -3.38 8.83 3.60
CA ILE A 46 -3.40 7.38 3.78
C ILE A 46 -2.48 6.95 4.92
N ILE A 47 -1.25 7.48 4.99
CA ILE A 47 -0.30 7.13 6.05
C ILE A 47 -0.84 7.57 7.42
N ALA A 48 -1.34 8.80 7.53
CA ALA A 48 -1.92 9.32 8.77
C ALA A 48 -3.13 8.49 9.23
N ALA A 49 -4.03 8.13 8.31
CA ALA A 49 -5.17 7.26 8.61
C ALA A 49 -4.72 5.86 9.04
N SER A 50 -3.69 5.31 8.39
CA SER A 50 -3.18 3.95 8.68
C SER A 50 -2.62 3.83 10.09
N MET A 51 -1.98 4.88 10.62
CA MET A 51 -1.45 4.89 11.99
C MET A 51 -2.56 4.87 13.06
N GLN A 52 -3.80 5.21 12.70
CA GLN A 52 -4.93 5.28 13.62
C GLN A 52 -5.96 4.17 13.45
N ALA A 53 -5.86 3.37 12.38
CA ALA A 53 -6.82 2.32 12.06
C ALA A 53 -6.44 0.97 12.67
N ASP A 54 -7.46 0.20 13.04
CA ASP A 54 -7.31 -1.16 13.55
C ASP A 54 -7.36 -2.23 12.43
N PHE A 55 -7.87 -1.83 11.26
CA PHE A 55 -7.92 -2.64 10.04
C PHE A 55 -7.47 -1.81 8.84
N LEU A 56 -6.54 -2.36 8.05
CA LEU A 56 -6.01 -1.72 6.85
C LEU A 56 -6.38 -2.51 5.61
N TYR A 57 -6.86 -1.81 4.59
CA TYR A 57 -7.17 -2.38 3.28
C TYR A 57 -6.58 -1.51 2.17
N PHE A 58 -5.67 -2.06 1.38
CA PHE A 58 -5.01 -1.36 0.28
C PHE A 58 -5.29 -2.07 -1.04
N ALA A 59 -6.04 -1.43 -1.94
CA ALA A 59 -6.19 -1.86 -3.33
C ALA A 59 -5.52 -0.85 -4.28
N THR A 60 -4.27 -1.12 -4.67
CA THR A 60 -3.45 -0.15 -5.42
C THR A 60 -2.35 -0.84 -6.24
N HIS A 61 -1.56 -0.06 -6.98
CA HIS A 61 -0.32 -0.52 -7.59
C HIS A 61 0.75 -0.75 -6.53
N GLY A 62 1.39 -1.91 -6.60
CA GLY A 62 2.60 -2.24 -5.87
C GLY A 62 3.71 -2.58 -6.86
N PHE A 63 4.95 -2.36 -6.43
CA PHE A 63 6.14 -2.70 -7.21
C PHE A 63 7.18 -3.33 -6.29
N PHE A 64 7.84 -4.38 -6.75
CA PHE A 64 8.95 -5.02 -6.04
C PHE A 64 10.25 -4.90 -6.85
N ASP A 65 11.27 -4.31 -6.23
CA ASP A 65 12.60 -4.12 -6.83
C ASP A 65 13.58 -5.17 -6.28
N PHE A 66 14.10 -6.05 -7.15
CA PHE A 66 15.01 -7.14 -6.77
C PHE A 66 16.44 -6.69 -6.42
N GLU A 67 16.84 -5.48 -6.84
CA GLU A 67 18.16 -4.89 -6.57
C GLU A 67 18.11 -4.02 -5.32
N LYS A 68 17.06 -3.20 -5.20
CA LYS A 68 16.87 -2.25 -4.10
C LYS A 68 15.69 -2.64 -3.22
N LEU A 69 15.70 -3.85 -2.68
CA LEU A 69 14.58 -4.47 -1.94
C LEU A 69 13.75 -3.50 -1.07
N LEU A 70 14.37 -2.81 -0.11
CA LEU A 70 13.62 -1.94 0.82
C LEU A 70 13.27 -0.55 0.26
N LYS A 71 14.18 0.04 -0.51
CA LYS A 71 14.05 1.44 -0.99
C LYS A 71 13.36 1.54 -2.35
N GLY A 72 13.39 0.48 -3.13
CA GLY A 72 12.82 0.37 -4.47
C GLY A 72 11.48 -0.35 -4.52
N SER A 73 11.11 -1.12 -3.49
CA SER A 73 9.77 -1.73 -3.40
C SER A 73 8.79 -0.82 -2.68
N PHE A 74 7.59 -0.61 -3.22
CA PHE A 74 6.63 0.36 -2.69
C PHE A 74 5.17 0.04 -3.03
N LEU A 75 4.27 0.69 -2.29
CA LEU A 75 2.87 0.93 -2.68
C LEU A 75 2.74 2.34 -3.26
N ALA A 76 2.04 2.50 -4.37
CA ALA A 76 1.81 3.79 -5.00
C ALA A 76 0.51 4.43 -4.49
N PHE A 77 0.57 5.70 -4.13
CA PHE A 77 -0.57 6.53 -3.73
C PHE A 77 -0.60 7.83 -4.54
N THR A 78 -1.69 8.58 -4.46
CA THR A 78 -1.79 9.87 -5.13
C THR A 78 -0.71 10.82 -4.59
N PRO A 79 0.16 11.37 -5.44
CA PRO A 79 1.19 12.31 -5.00
C PRO A 79 0.57 13.60 -4.45
N ASP A 80 0.99 14.00 -3.25
CA ASP A 80 0.61 15.26 -2.59
C ASP A 80 1.84 16.03 -2.05
N GLY A 81 3.05 15.55 -2.36
CA GLY A 81 4.31 16.12 -1.86
C GLY A 81 4.69 15.69 -0.44
N SER A 82 3.87 14.90 0.26
CA SER A 82 4.19 14.41 1.61
C SER A 82 5.34 13.40 1.63
N ILE A 83 5.44 12.59 0.57
CA ILE A 83 6.55 11.66 0.34
C ILE A 83 6.95 11.71 -1.15
N PRO A 84 8.21 11.38 -1.49
CA PRO A 84 8.67 11.37 -2.87
C PRO A 84 7.77 10.48 -3.75
N ASN A 85 7.25 11.07 -4.83
CA ASN A 85 6.42 10.38 -5.81
C ASN A 85 5.17 9.67 -5.22
N GLY A 86 4.73 9.99 -4.01
CA GLY A 86 3.63 9.23 -3.38
C GLY A 86 3.92 7.74 -3.19
N PHE A 87 5.20 7.32 -3.20
CA PHE A 87 5.61 5.93 -3.05
C PHE A 87 5.92 5.61 -1.59
N TRP A 88 5.04 4.82 -0.98
CA TRP A 88 5.27 4.33 0.37
C TRP A 88 6.14 3.07 0.30
N THR A 89 7.45 3.28 0.41
CA THR A 89 8.45 2.22 0.26
C THR A 89 8.44 1.26 1.44
N ALA A 90 8.86 0.01 1.23
CA ALA A 90 9.01 -0.98 2.30
C ALA A 90 9.91 -0.45 3.45
N ASP A 91 10.96 0.30 3.13
CA ASP A 91 11.80 0.99 4.10
C ASP A 91 11.00 1.98 4.98
N SER A 92 10.19 2.84 4.35
CA SER A 92 9.40 3.85 5.06
C SER A 92 8.22 3.26 5.85
N ILE A 93 7.62 2.18 5.35
CA ILE A 93 6.58 1.43 6.07
C ILE A 93 7.13 0.89 7.39
N GLN A 94 8.34 0.32 7.40
CA GLN A 94 8.97 -0.22 8.63
C GLN A 94 9.24 0.84 9.71
N ARG A 95 9.27 2.12 9.34
CA ARG A 95 9.60 3.23 10.25
C ARG A 95 8.36 3.86 10.89
N VAL A 96 7.16 3.54 10.42
CA VAL A 96 5.92 3.99 11.06
C VAL A 96 5.49 3.02 12.15
N LYS A 97 4.68 3.50 13.10
CA LYS A 97 4.02 2.66 14.09
C LYS A 97 2.56 2.46 13.68
N LEU A 98 2.26 1.25 13.23
CA LEU A 98 0.91 0.79 12.94
C LEU A 98 0.42 -0.04 14.14
N LYS A 99 -0.88 0.07 14.43
CA LYS A 99 -1.54 -0.70 15.52
C LYS A 99 -2.60 -1.66 15.00
N ALA A 100 -2.66 -1.84 13.68
CA ALA A 100 -3.71 -2.61 13.03
C ALA A 100 -3.52 -4.10 13.30
N GLY A 101 -4.60 -4.79 13.69
CA GLY A 101 -4.56 -6.25 13.86
C GLY A 101 -4.51 -7.00 12.53
N LEU A 102 -4.93 -6.35 11.44
CA LEU A 102 -4.95 -6.93 10.10
C LEU A 102 -4.69 -5.87 9.02
N ALA A 103 -3.76 -6.17 8.11
CA ALA A 103 -3.58 -5.45 6.85
C ALA A 103 -3.83 -6.38 5.66
N VAL A 104 -4.68 -5.95 4.73
CA VAL A 104 -4.93 -6.63 3.46
C VAL A 104 -4.30 -5.82 2.34
N LEU A 105 -3.35 -6.43 1.63
CA LEU A 105 -2.64 -5.85 0.50
C LEU A 105 -3.17 -6.48 -0.80
N SER A 106 -4.18 -5.85 -1.39
CA SER A 106 -4.69 -6.16 -2.73
C SER A 106 -3.92 -5.33 -3.78
N ALA A 107 -2.63 -5.63 -3.93
CA ALA A 107 -1.74 -4.83 -4.76
C ALA A 107 -0.71 -5.69 -5.48
N CYS A 108 -0.33 -5.26 -6.67
CA CYS A 108 0.46 -6.09 -7.55
C CYS A 108 1.86 -6.28 -6.98
N GLN A 109 2.42 -7.48 -7.14
CA GLN A 109 3.74 -7.85 -6.61
C GLN A 109 3.92 -7.69 -5.08
N THR A 110 2.88 -7.41 -4.29
CA THR A 110 3.03 -7.26 -2.83
C THR A 110 3.36 -8.57 -2.11
N GLY A 111 3.02 -9.71 -2.73
CA GLY A 111 3.39 -11.06 -2.29
C GLY A 111 4.73 -11.53 -2.85
N VAL A 112 5.35 -10.74 -3.73
CA VAL A 112 6.69 -11.01 -4.24
C VAL A 112 7.70 -10.49 -3.22
N GLY A 113 8.70 -11.31 -2.96
CA GLY A 113 9.83 -10.93 -2.13
C GLY A 113 10.99 -11.89 -2.32
N LYS A 114 12.14 -11.54 -1.75
CA LYS A 114 13.36 -12.33 -1.86
C LYS A 114 13.62 -13.05 -0.55
N ILE A 115 13.90 -14.35 -0.63
CA ILE A 115 14.23 -15.20 0.51
C ILE A 115 15.75 -15.21 0.66
N TYR A 116 16.21 -14.92 1.87
CA TYR A 116 17.60 -15.05 2.30
C TYR A 116 17.67 -16.05 3.46
N GLU A 117 18.87 -16.49 3.84
CA GLU A 117 19.05 -17.37 5.01
C GLU A 117 18.51 -16.74 6.30
N GLY A 118 18.48 -15.41 6.39
CA GLY A 118 17.90 -14.64 7.51
C GLY A 118 16.41 -14.31 7.37
N GLY A 119 15.71 -14.87 6.37
CA GLY A 119 14.26 -14.73 6.18
C GLY A 119 13.84 -13.98 4.91
N PHE A 120 12.55 -13.67 4.85
CA PHE A 120 11.90 -13.02 3.71
C PHE A 120 12.10 -11.50 3.74
N ILE A 121 12.30 -10.87 2.57
CA ILE A 121 12.26 -9.40 2.42
C ILE A 121 11.21 -9.06 1.37
N GLY A 122 10.21 -8.28 1.77
CA GLY A 122 9.08 -7.89 0.93
C GLY A 122 8.19 -6.85 1.61
N ILE A 123 7.28 -6.26 0.82
CA ILE A 123 6.33 -5.24 1.32
C ILE A 123 5.47 -5.82 2.46
N GLY A 124 5.04 -7.09 2.36
CA GLY A 124 4.31 -7.75 3.43
C GLY A 124 5.06 -7.76 4.78
N ARG A 125 6.37 -8.04 4.77
CA ARG A 125 7.19 -8.01 5.99
C ARG A 125 7.33 -6.60 6.56
N SER A 126 7.35 -5.57 5.73
CA SER A 126 7.43 -4.21 6.25
C SER A 126 6.23 -3.83 7.12
N PHE A 127 5.02 -4.30 6.79
CA PHE A 127 3.83 -4.08 7.65
C PHE A 127 3.94 -4.83 8.98
N TYR A 128 4.47 -6.05 8.98
CA TYR A 128 4.71 -6.80 10.21
C TYR A 128 5.71 -6.06 11.13
N ILE A 129 6.84 -5.60 10.59
CA ILE A 129 7.83 -4.81 11.35
C ILE A 129 7.24 -3.50 11.87
N ALA A 130 6.33 -2.88 11.11
CA ALA A 130 5.64 -1.66 11.52
C ALA A 130 4.62 -1.85 12.66
N GLY A 131 4.33 -3.10 13.06
CA GLY A 131 3.43 -3.43 14.17
C GLY A 131 2.06 -4.00 13.77
N VAL A 132 1.88 -4.45 12.52
CA VAL A 132 0.67 -5.16 12.12
C VAL A 132 0.76 -6.64 12.51
N ASP A 133 -0.25 -7.16 13.21
CA ASP A 133 -0.25 -8.55 13.69
C ASP A 133 -0.37 -9.56 12.53
N ASN A 134 -1.28 -9.29 11.58
CA ASN A 134 -1.56 -10.19 10.46
C ASN A 134 -1.54 -9.43 9.14
N THR A 135 -0.85 -9.96 8.14
CA THR A 135 -0.84 -9.39 6.79
C THR A 135 -1.33 -10.43 5.78
N VAL A 136 -2.43 -10.15 5.11
CA VAL A 136 -2.95 -10.94 3.99
C VAL A 136 -2.54 -10.26 2.70
N ILE A 137 -2.03 -11.05 1.76
CA ILE A 137 -1.45 -10.52 0.54
C ILE A 137 -2.10 -11.22 -0.66
N SER A 138 -2.58 -10.43 -1.61
CA SER A 138 -3.07 -10.90 -2.89
C SER A 138 -2.18 -10.37 -3.99
N LEU A 139 -1.80 -11.25 -4.93
CA LEU A 139 -1.12 -10.85 -6.15
C LEU A 139 -2.21 -10.41 -7.13
N CYS A 140 -2.49 -9.10 -7.22
CA CYS A 140 -3.31 -8.63 -8.34
C CYS A 140 -2.60 -8.98 -9.65
N ARG A 141 -3.40 -9.39 -10.63
CA ARG A 141 -2.96 -9.64 -12.00
C ARG A 141 -3.34 -8.46 -12.88
#